data_AF-A0A958CWR4-F1
#
_entry.id   AF-A0A958CWR4-F1
#
_cell.length_a   1.000
_cell.length_b   1.000
_cell.length_c   1.000
_cell.angle_alpha   90.00
_cell.angle_beta   90.00
_cell.angle_gamma   90.00
#
_symmetry.space_group_name_H-M   'P 1'
#
loop_
_entity.id
_entity.type
_entity.pdbx_description
1 polymer ?
#
loop_
_entity_poly.entity_id
_entity_poly.type
_entity_poly.pdbx_seq_one_letter_code
_entity_poly.pdbx_strand_id
1 'polypeptide(L)'
;MNRHHWMGAPLDRWGMVALVILAGLFAIRWLPGGTAGVIVCATLLVVLVLLRSVASRRFYLVFAPESEPARRRPDAAMMNPADMLKLRATGRFEVEGRSQDFTELLAYFRSFETREHAVMAICPPASFLGIGSWPAHEIGMWYMFFKHKEILRIDPGELEFGSSLRPALQIQVRREIPPTTSPLDVWGGYRSGGRTKPKYEDATIFLSFDSPEDRAIVFDDLTADAVALKQEAV
;
A
#
# COMPACT_ATOMS: atom_id res chain seq x y z
N MET A 1 0.88 2.19 -10.06
CA MET A 1 1.44 3.34 -10.81
C MET A 1 0.32 4.04 -11.60
N ASN A 2 -0.62 4.68 -10.89
CA ASN A 2 -1.90 5.20 -11.42
C ASN A 2 -2.34 6.44 -10.62
N ARG A 3 -1.56 7.52 -10.61
CA ARG A 3 -1.86 8.70 -9.77
C ARG A 3 -1.68 10.04 -10.46
N HIS A 4 -1.35 10.05 -11.74
CA HIS A 4 -1.36 11.27 -12.53
C HIS A 4 -2.77 11.46 -13.10
N HIS A 5 -3.44 12.52 -12.65
CA HIS A 5 -4.76 12.90 -13.14
C HIS A 5 -4.64 13.96 -14.22
N TRP A 6 -5.14 13.69 -15.42
CA TRP A 6 -5.34 14.71 -16.45
C TRP A 6 -6.83 15.07 -16.53
N MET A 7 -7.15 16.37 -16.44
CA MET A 7 -8.53 16.88 -16.32
C MET A 7 -9.37 16.18 -15.22
N GLY A 8 -8.74 15.87 -14.08
CA GLY A 8 -9.42 15.23 -12.95
C GLY A 8 -9.64 13.72 -13.08
N ALA A 9 -9.30 13.10 -14.22
CA ALA A 9 -9.34 11.66 -14.42
C ALA A 9 -7.93 11.05 -14.47
N PRO A 10 -7.70 9.85 -13.93
CA PRO A 10 -6.40 9.21 -14.00
C PRO A 10 -6.03 8.91 -15.47
N LEU A 11 -4.74 9.02 -15.82
CA LEU A 11 -4.24 8.95 -17.20
C LEU A 11 -4.65 7.65 -17.92
N ASP A 12 -4.77 6.56 -17.18
CA ASP A 12 -5.20 5.27 -17.70
C ASP A 12 -6.66 5.27 -18.17
N ARG A 13 -7.53 6.07 -17.54
CA ARG A 13 -8.91 6.29 -17.97
C ARG A 13 -8.95 6.97 -19.34
N TRP A 14 -8.00 7.85 -19.65
CA TRP A 14 -7.87 8.44 -20.98
C TRP A 14 -7.48 7.41 -22.03
N GLY A 15 -6.60 6.45 -21.71
CA GLY A 15 -6.32 5.31 -22.58
C GLY A 15 -7.57 4.47 -22.86
N MET A 16 -8.39 4.20 -21.85
CA MET A 16 -9.68 3.50 -22.02
C MET A 16 -10.65 4.31 -22.89
N VAL A 17 -10.78 5.61 -22.65
CA VAL A 17 -11.63 6.51 -23.46
C VAL A 17 -11.17 6.52 -24.92
N ALA A 18 -9.87 6.60 -25.19
CA ALA A 18 -9.34 6.55 -26.54
C ALA A 18 -9.68 5.22 -27.25
N LEU A 19 -9.57 4.09 -26.56
CA LEU A 19 -9.97 2.78 -27.10
C LEU A 19 -11.46 2.71 -27.41
N VAL A 20 -12.31 3.28 -26.55
CA VAL A 20 -13.77 3.35 -26.77
C VAL A 20 -14.10 4.24 -27.96
N ILE A 21 -13.45 5.41 -28.08
CA ILE A 21 -13.63 6.30 -29.23
C ILE A 21 -13.20 5.59 -30.52
N LEU A 22 -12.02 4.97 -30.55
CA LEU A 22 -11.55 4.21 -31.71
C LEU A 22 -12.51 3.09 -32.10
N ALA A 23 -13.01 2.32 -31.12
CA ALA A 23 -14.02 1.29 -31.38
C ALA A 23 -15.29 1.89 -32.00
N GLY A 24 -15.76 3.04 -31.51
CA GLY A 24 -16.88 3.78 -32.09
C GLY A 24 -16.62 4.22 -33.54
N LEU A 25 -15.43 4.76 -33.81
CA LEU A 25 -15.01 5.19 -35.15
C LEU A 25 -14.96 4.03 -36.16
N PHE A 26 -14.48 2.85 -35.73
CA PHE A 26 -14.54 1.64 -36.55
C PHE A 26 -15.97 1.15 -36.78
N ALA A 27 -16.83 1.23 -35.76
CA ALA A 27 -18.23 0.81 -35.87
C ALA A 27 -19.03 1.64 -36.87
N ILE A 28 -18.81 2.96 -36.92
CA ILE A 28 -19.43 3.86 -37.92
C ILE A 28 -18.72 3.82 -39.29
N ARG A 29 -17.71 2.95 -39.46
CA ARG A 29 -16.91 2.76 -40.68
C ARG A 29 -16.16 4.01 -41.15
N TRP A 30 -15.85 4.94 -40.24
CA TRP A 30 -15.04 6.11 -40.57
C TRP A 30 -13.56 5.75 -40.73
N LEU A 31 -13.10 4.69 -40.05
CA LEU A 31 -11.76 4.11 -40.22
C LEU A 31 -11.80 2.79 -41.02
N PRO A 32 -10.79 2.52 -41.87
CA PRO A 32 -10.66 1.26 -42.57
C PRO A 32 -10.39 0.12 -41.58
N GLY A 33 -11.26 -0.91 -41.57
CA GLY A 33 -11.14 -2.06 -40.65
C GLY A 33 -12.48 -2.65 -40.20
N GLY A 34 -13.55 -1.84 -40.22
CA GLY A 34 -14.92 -2.30 -39.94
C GLY A 34 -15.05 -3.07 -38.61
N THR A 35 -15.76 -4.20 -38.63
CA THR A 35 -16.01 -5.02 -37.43
C THR A 35 -14.74 -5.60 -36.81
N ALA A 36 -13.71 -5.89 -37.61
CA ALA A 36 -12.44 -6.39 -37.10
C ALA A 36 -11.76 -5.36 -36.19
N GLY A 37 -11.78 -4.08 -36.57
CA GLY A 37 -11.24 -2.98 -35.74
C GLY A 37 -11.97 -2.86 -34.40
N VAL A 38 -13.30 -2.98 -34.40
CA VAL A 38 -14.11 -2.99 -33.17
C VAL A 38 -13.71 -4.14 -32.24
N ILE A 39 -13.58 -5.36 -32.78
CA ILE A 39 -13.20 -6.55 -32.00
C ILE A 39 -11.81 -6.37 -31.39
N VAL A 40 -10.84 -5.87 -32.16
CA VAL A 40 -9.48 -5.62 -31.65
C VAL A 40 -9.49 -4.58 -30.52
N CYS A 41 -10.15 -3.42 -30.71
CA CYS A 41 -10.24 -2.40 -29.67
C CYS A 41 -10.96 -2.91 -28.41
N ALA A 42 -12.06 -3.65 -28.57
CA ALA A 42 -12.79 -4.24 -27.45
C ALA A 42 -11.94 -5.27 -26.70
N THR A 43 -11.21 -6.13 -27.42
CA THR A 43 -10.31 -7.13 -26.82
C THR A 43 -9.19 -6.45 -26.04
N LEU A 44 -8.54 -5.43 -26.62
CA LEU A 44 -7.50 -4.66 -25.92
C LEU A 44 -8.03 -3.97 -24.67
N LEU A 45 -9.25 -3.42 -24.72
CA LEU A 45 -9.89 -2.80 -23.56
C LEU A 45 -10.11 -3.82 -22.43
N VAL A 46 -10.63 -5.00 -22.75
CA VAL A 46 -10.84 -6.08 -21.77
C VAL A 46 -9.52 -6.53 -21.17
N VAL A 47 -8.50 -6.77 -21.99
CA VAL A 47 -7.17 -7.16 -21.53
C VAL A 47 -6.57 -6.10 -20.60
N LEU A 48 -6.67 -4.81 -20.97
CA LEU A 48 -6.17 -3.71 -20.14
C LEU A 48 -6.89 -3.64 -18.78
N VAL A 49 -8.22 -3.79 -18.75
CA VAL A 49 -9.01 -3.80 -17.51
C VAL A 49 -8.63 -4.99 -16.63
N LEU A 50 -8.45 -6.17 -17.21
CA LEU A 50 -8.03 -7.37 -16.47
C LEU A 50 -6.62 -7.23 -15.90
N LEU A 51 -5.65 -6.83 -16.73
CA LEU A 51 -4.28 -6.58 -16.30
C LEU A 51 -4.23 -5.53 -15.18
N ARG A 52 -5.00 -4.45 -15.31
CA ARG A 52 -5.12 -3.43 -14.26
C ARG A 52 -5.67 -4.02 -12.97
N SER A 53 -6.77 -4.77 -13.04
CA SER A 53 -7.42 -5.33 -11.84
C SER A 53 -6.50 -6.31 -11.12
N VAL A 54 -5.79 -7.16 -11.87
CA VAL A 54 -4.81 -8.10 -11.32
C VAL A 54 -3.64 -7.36 -10.69
N ALA A 55 -3.08 -6.38 -11.40
CA ALA A 55 -1.91 -5.65 -10.92
C ALA A 55 -2.23 -4.75 -9.73
N SER A 56 -3.40 -4.10 -9.70
CA SER A 56 -3.82 -3.25 -8.57
C SER A 56 -4.02 -4.06 -7.29
N ARG A 57 -4.49 -5.30 -7.39
CA ARG A 57 -4.64 -6.20 -6.22
C ARG A 57 -3.31 -6.60 -5.59
N ARG A 58 -2.21 -6.51 -6.35
CA ARG A 58 -0.84 -6.83 -5.87
C ARG A 58 0.01 -5.58 -5.65
N PHE A 59 -0.61 -4.39 -5.60
CA PHE A 59 0.10 -3.12 -5.54
C PHE A 59 1.15 -2.92 -6.66
N TYR A 60 1.08 -3.66 -7.76
CA TYR A 60 2.13 -3.68 -8.80
C TYR A 60 3.51 -4.12 -8.28
N LEU A 61 3.53 -4.99 -7.27
CA LEU A 61 4.74 -5.48 -6.63
C LEU A 61 4.91 -6.99 -6.82
N VAL A 62 6.16 -7.42 -6.86
CA VAL A 62 6.56 -8.81 -6.71
C VAL A 62 7.47 -8.90 -5.50
N PHE A 63 7.09 -9.72 -4.52
CA PHE A 63 7.90 -9.99 -3.34
C PHE A 63 8.44 -11.41 -3.42
N ALA A 64 9.76 -11.56 -3.31
CA ALA A 64 10.45 -12.83 -3.25
C ALA A 64 10.97 -13.03 -1.82
N PRO A 65 10.37 -13.94 -1.02
CA PRO A 65 10.87 -14.23 0.31
C PRO A 65 12.26 -14.86 0.24
N GLU A 66 13.13 -14.53 1.20
CA GLU A 66 14.41 -15.21 1.35
C GLU A 66 14.18 -16.71 1.60
N SER A 67 14.95 -17.55 0.91
CA SER A 67 14.85 -19.01 1.02
C SER A 67 15.37 -19.51 2.37
N GLU A 68 16.31 -18.79 2.98
CA GLU A 68 16.79 -19.08 4.32
C GLU A 68 16.04 -18.21 5.34
N PRO A 69 15.61 -18.79 6.48
CA PRO A 69 14.99 -18.01 7.52
C PRO A 69 16.02 -17.03 8.09
N ALA A 70 15.84 -15.72 7.85
CA ALA A 70 16.74 -14.75 8.43
C ALA A 70 16.72 -14.87 9.95
N ARG A 71 17.91 -14.95 10.54
CA ARG A 71 18.09 -15.02 11.99
C ARG A 71 18.35 -13.63 12.52
N ARG A 72 17.66 -13.29 13.61
CA ARG A 72 17.98 -12.10 14.41
C ARG A 72 19.45 -12.14 14.79
N ARG A 73 20.15 -11.00 14.70
CA ARG A 73 21.53 -10.93 15.19
C ARG A 73 21.54 -11.08 16.73
N PRO A 74 22.42 -11.93 17.31
CA PRO A 74 22.43 -12.20 18.76
C PRO A 74 22.54 -10.94 19.62
N ASP A 75 23.34 -9.97 19.15
CA ASP A 75 23.63 -8.72 19.85
C ASP A 75 22.87 -7.51 19.25
N ALA A 76 21.77 -7.77 18.53
CA ALA A 76 20.98 -6.68 17.97
C ALA A 76 20.33 -5.85 19.08
N ALA A 77 20.88 -4.67 19.30
CA ALA A 77 20.28 -3.63 20.12
C ALA A 77 18.94 -3.19 19.51
N MET A 78 17.96 -2.93 20.39
CA MET A 78 16.69 -2.32 19.98
C MET A 78 16.97 -0.94 19.41
N MET A 79 16.18 -0.54 18.42
CA MET A 79 16.33 0.78 17.81
C MET A 79 16.04 1.86 18.85
N ASN A 80 16.84 2.93 18.89
CA ASN A 80 16.59 4.02 19.82
C ASN A 80 15.27 4.71 19.43
N PRO A 81 14.35 5.00 20.37
CA PRO A 81 13.11 5.68 20.07
C PRO A 81 13.24 7.06 19.41
N ALA A 82 14.42 7.69 19.49
CA ALA A 82 14.72 8.94 18.80
C ALA A 82 15.12 8.75 17.33
N ASP A 83 15.53 7.54 16.94
CA ASP A 83 16.04 7.27 15.61
C ASP A 83 14.90 7.18 14.60
N MET A 84 15.17 7.67 13.39
CA MET A 84 14.27 7.57 12.25
C MET A 84 15.03 6.98 11.07
N LEU A 85 14.52 5.88 10.53
CA LEU A 85 15.13 5.20 9.40
C LEU A 85 14.34 5.48 8.12
N LYS A 86 15.03 5.94 7.09
CA LYS A 86 14.41 6.22 5.78
C LYS A 86 14.19 4.92 5.03
N LEU A 87 12.98 4.71 4.52
CA LEU A 87 12.61 3.55 3.73
C LEU A 87 11.52 3.91 2.71
N ARG A 88 11.02 2.91 2.00
CA ARG A 88 9.79 3.02 1.21
C ARG A 88 8.76 2.04 1.73
N ALA A 89 7.50 2.45 1.68
CA ALA A 89 6.43 1.65 2.25
C ALA A 89 5.24 1.52 1.30
N THR A 90 4.67 0.31 1.31
CA THR A 90 3.46 -0.06 0.57
C THR A 90 2.46 -0.65 1.55
N GLY A 91 1.21 -0.21 1.46
CA GLY A 91 0.11 -0.73 2.25
C GLY A 91 -0.96 0.35 2.45
N ARG A 92 -1.84 0.10 3.41
CA ARG A 92 -2.90 1.04 3.80
C ARG A 92 -2.40 2.05 4.83
N PHE A 93 -2.46 3.32 4.47
CA PHE A 93 -2.12 4.44 5.35
C PHE A 93 -3.35 5.24 5.73
N GLU A 94 -3.27 5.91 6.88
CA GLU A 94 -4.35 6.68 7.45
C GLU A 94 -3.89 8.07 7.88
N VAL A 95 -4.77 9.05 7.72
CA VAL A 95 -4.60 10.41 8.22
C VAL A 95 -5.99 11.03 8.43
N GLU A 96 -6.24 11.62 9.60
CA GLU A 96 -7.48 12.34 9.93
C GLU A 96 -8.79 11.58 9.55
N GLY A 97 -8.83 10.26 9.82
CA GLY A 97 -9.99 9.42 9.52
C GLY A 97 -10.16 9.04 8.05
N ARG A 98 -9.21 9.43 7.19
CA ARG A 98 -9.11 8.94 5.81
C ARG A 98 -8.15 7.76 5.76
N SER A 99 -8.45 6.80 4.89
CA SER A 99 -7.60 5.65 4.65
C SER A 99 -7.35 5.52 3.15
N GLN A 100 -6.10 5.31 2.76
CA GLN A 100 -5.70 5.20 1.36
C GLN A 100 -4.56 4.20 1.23
N ASP A 101 -4.68 3.31 0.25
CA ASP A 101 -3.61 2.39 -0.07
C ASP A 101 -2.54 3.11 -0.90
N PHE A 102 -1.26 3.01 -0.52
CA PHE A 102 -0.12 3.54 -1.26
C PHE A 102 0.88 2.44 -1.62
N THR A 103 1.69 2.72 -2.64
CA THR A 103 2.72 1.82 -3.14
C THR A 103 4.04 2.55 -3.23
N GLU A 104 5.07 1.98 -2.60
CA GLU A 104 6.47 2.44 -2.67
C GLU A 104 6.64 3.92 -2.35
N LEU A 105 5.84 4.44 -1.40
CA LEU A 105 5.92 5.83 -0.97
C LEU A 105 7.17 6.02 -0.11
N LEU A 106 7.89 7.12 -0.29
CA LEU A 106 8.99 7.47 0.60
C LEU A 106 8.45 7.63 2.02
N ALA A 107 9.06 6.94 2.97
CA ALA A 107 8.61 6.95 4.34
C ALA A 107 9.77 6.88 5.34
N TYR A 108 9.43 7.11 6.61
CA TYR A 108 10.32 6.97 7.74
C TYR A 108 9.73 5.98 8.73
N PHE A 109 10.54 5.01 9.13
CA PHE A 109 10.22 4.09 10.20
C PHE A 109 10.73 4.63 11.53
N ARG A 110 9.89 4.48 12.56
CA ARG A 110 10.23 4.82 13.94
C ARG A 110 9.59 3.80 14.88
N SER A 111 10.37 3.34 15.85
CA SER A 111 9.89 2.54 16.97
C SER A 111 9.75 3.45 18.19
N PHE A 112 8.67 3.33 18.96
CA PHE A 112 8.48 4.08 20.20
C PHE A 112 8.84 3.24 21.42
N GLU A 113 9.06 3.89 22.56
CA GLU A 113 9.28 3.20 23.85
C GLU A 113 8.15 2.23 24.22
N THR A 114 6.92 2.56 23.82
CA THR A 114 5.72 1.74 24.00
C THR A 114 5.64 0.51 23.08
N ARG A 115 6.67 0.27 22.26
CA ARG A 115 6.72 -0.80 21.24
C ARG A 115 5.56 -0.71 20.24
N GLU A 116 5.20 0.54 19.96
CA GLU A 116 4.38 0.92 18.82
C GLU A 116 5.34 1.32 17.70
N HIS A 117 5.06 0.85 16.49
CA HIS A 117 5.84 1.19 15.31
C HIS A 117 5.03 2.12 14.43
N ALA A 118 5.69 3.19 13.96
CA ALA A 118 5.11 4.14 13.03
C ALA A 118 5.89 4.16 11.73
N VAL A 119 5.15 4.11 10.64
CA VAL A 119 5.65 4.39 9.29
C VAL A 119 4.99 5.69 8.83
N MET A 120 5.81 6.71 8.64
CA MET A 120 5.41 8.06 8.25
C MET A 120 5.79 8.29 6.80
N ALA A 121 4.81 8.23 5.91
CA ALA A 121 5.03 8.33 4.48
C ALA A 121 4.73 9.75 3.98
N ILE A 122 5.56 10.24 3.07
CA ILE A 122 5.44 11.56 2.45
C ILE A 122 4.92 11.38 1.03
N CYS A 123 3.75 11.96 0.76
CA CYS A 123 3.20 12.08 -0.57
C CYS A 123 3.47 13.48 -1.12
N PRO A 124 4.57 13.70 -1.88
CA PRO A 124 4.88 15.02 -2.41
C PRO A 124 3.87 15.42 -3.50
N PRO A 125 3.65 16.72 -3.72
CA PRO A 125 2.98 17.16 -4.94
C PRO A 125 3.82 16.73 -6.14
N ALA A 126 3.21 15.99 -7.07
CA ALA A 126 3.86 15.62 -8.32
C ALA A 126 3.02 16.09 -9.50
N SER A 127 3.70 16.61 -10.52
CA SER A 127 3.10 16.89 -11.82
C SER A 127 3.78 16.06 -12.91
N PHE A 128 2.99 15.53 -13.83
CA PHE A 128 3.50 14.82 -15.00
C PHE A 128 3.40 15.73 -16.21
N LEU A 129 4.57 16.19 -16.71
CA LEU A 129 4.70 17.03 -17.91
C LEU A 129 3.79 18.28 -17.92
N GLY A 130 3.45 18.83 -16.74
CA GLY A 130 2.53 19.97 -16.62
C GLY A 130 1.06 19.69 -16.95
N ILE A 131 0.72 18.44 -17.28
CA ILE A 131 -0.60 18.01 -17.77
C ILE A 131 -1.34 17.21 -16.70
N GLY A 132 -0.61 16.41 -15.93
CA GLY A 132 -1.17 15.60 -14.85
C GLY A 132 -0.80 16.12 -13.48
N SER A 133 -1.72 16.19 -12.51
CA SER A 133 -1.42 16.47 -11.11
C SER A 133 -1.80 15.31 -10.20
N TRP A 134 -1.14 15.21 -9.05
CA TRP A 134 -1.57 14.33 -7.97
C TRP A 134 -2.88 14.87 -7.35
N PRO A 135 -3.89 14.03 -7.07
CA PRO A 135 -5.05 14.44 -6.29
C PRO A 135 -4.70 15.20 -5.01
N ALA A 136 -5.26 16.40 -4.84
CA ALA A 136 -4.93 17.28 -3.72
C ALA A 136 -5.18 16.66 -2.33
N HIS A 137 -6.16 15.75 -2.21
CA HIS A 137 -6.47 15.07 -0.96
C HIS A 137 -5.49 13.94 -0.60
N GLU A 138 -4.61 13.52 -1.52
CA GLU A 138 -3.56 12.53 -1.28
C GLU A 138 -2.23 13.18 -0.90
N ILE A 139 -2.04 14.47 -1.16
CA ILE A 139 -0.79 15.17 -0.90
C ILE A 139 -0.64 15.41 0.62
N GLY A 140 0.54 15.12 1.16
CA GLY A 140 0.86 15.36 2.57
C GLY A 140 1.49 14.16 3.28
N MET A 141 1.38 14.16 4.61
CA MET A 141 1.88 13.10 5.47
C MET A 141 0.80 12.04 5.69
N TRP A 142 1.20 10.78 5.55
CA TRP A 142 0.35 9.61 5.74
C TRP A 142 0.97 8.69 6.76
N TYR A 143 0.17 8.10 7.63
CA TYR A 143 0.69 7.35 8.76
C TYR A 143 0.20 5.91 8.74
N MET A 144 1.03 5.05 9.28
CA MET A 144 0.68 3.68 9.53
C MET A 144 1.25 3.31 10.88
N PHE A 145 0.35 3.02 11.82
CA PHE A 145 0.69 2.60 13.16
C PHE A 145 0.34 1.13 13.32
N PHE A 146 1.21 0.38 13.98
CA PHE A 146 0.92 -0.98 14.39
C PHE A 146 1.72 -1.32 15.64
N LYS A 147 1.11 -2.08 16.54
CA LYS A 147 1.75 -2.55 17.77
C LYS A 147 2.42 -3.88 17.53
N HIS A 148 3.42 -4.21 18.34
CA HIS A 148 4.06 -5.51 18.23
C HIS A 148 3.09 -6.72 18.33
N LYS A 149 2.09 -6.63 19.21
CA LYS A 149 1.06 -7.68 19.40
C LYS A 149 0.13 -7.88 18.19
N GLU A 150 0.12 -6.93 17.27
CA GLU A 150 -0.67 -6.99 16.03
C GLU A 150 0.13 -7.68 14.92
N ILE A 151 1.44 -7.83 15.08
CA ILE A 151 2.29 -8.49 14.09
C ILE A 151 2.06 -10.00 14.14
N LEU A 152 1.58 -10.56 13.04
CA LEU A 152 1.36 -12.00 12.87
C LEU A 152 2.60 -12.70 12.31
N ARG A 153 3.25 -12.06 11.34
CA ARG A 153 4.39 -12.63 10.60
C ARG A 153 5.26 -11.53 10.01
N ILE A 154 6.57 -11.77 10.02
CA ILE A 154 7.56 -10.91 9.36
C ILE A 154 8.39 -11.81 8.47
N ASP A 155 8.37 -11.57 7.16
CA ASP A 155 9.15 -12.29 6.17
C ASP A 155 10.16 -11.34 5.52
N PRO A 156 11.47 -11.59 5.66
CA PRO A 156 12.49 -10.89 4.92
C PRO A 156 12.57 -11.41 3.49
N GLY A 157 12.95 -10.54 2.56
CA GLY A 157 12.99 -10.86 1.16
C GLY A 157 13.52 -9.72 0.32
N GLU A 158 13.21 -9.81 -0.97
CA GLU A 158 13.43 -8.77 -1.96
C GLU A 158 12.09 -8.34 -2.56
N LEU A 159 11.99 -7.07 -2.88
CA LEU A 159 10.80 -6.47 -3.47
C LEU A 159 11.16 -5.80 -4.79
N GLU A 160 10.46 -6.22 -5.83
CA GLU A 160 10.56 -5.66 -7.16
C GLU A 160 9.40 -4.70 -7.41
N PHE A 161 9.75 -3.45 -7.74
CA PHE A 161 8.81 -2.43 -8.19
C PHE A 161 9.34 -1.74 -9.44
N GLY A 162 8.62 -1.91 -10.56
CA GLY A 162 9.08 -1.42 -11.86
C GLY A 162 10.38 -2.12 -12.25
N SER A 163 11.47 -1.38 -12.40
CA SER A 163 12.81 -1.91 -12.69
C SER A 163 13.74 -1.91 -11.47
N SER A 164 13.22 -1.59 -10.28
CA SER A 164 14.01 -1.53 -9.05
C SER A 164 13.79 -2.77 -8.20
N LEU A 165 14.87 -3.48 -7.89
CA LEU A 165 14.90 -4.57 -6.91
C LEU A 165 15.53 -4.04 -5.62
N ARG A 166 14.89 -4.25 -4.48
CA ARG A 166 15.31 -3.71 -3.18
C ARG A 166 15.19 -4.76 -2.07
N PRO A 167 16.10 -4.75 -1.08
CA PRO A 167 15.88 -5.52 0.15
C PRO A 167 14.58 -5.05 0.82
N ALA A 168 13.78 -5.98 1.31
CA ALA A 168 12.45 -5.68 1.83
C ALA A 168 12.01 -6.60 2.97
N LEU A 169 11.00 -6.14 3.70
CA LEU A 169 10.26 -6.88 4.71
C LEU A 169 8.79 -6.89 4.33
N GLN A 170 8.21 -8.08 4.27
CA GLN A 170 6.76 -8.28 4.26
C GLN A 170 6.30 -8.47 5.71
N ILE A 171 5.37 -7.63 6.16
CA ILE A 171 4.82 -7.68 7.51
C ILE A 171 3.32 -7.94 7.39
N GLN A 172 2.87 -9.03 7.99
CA GLN A 172 1.45 -9.31 8.15
C GLN A 172 1.01 -8.82 9.53
N VAL A 173 0.04 -7.91 9.55
CA VAL A 173 -0.50 -7.33 10.78
C VAL A 173 -2.00 -7.57 10.86
N ARG A 174 -2.51 -7.76 12.08
CA ARG A 174 -3.94 -7.78 12.37
C ARG A 174 -4.36 -6.43 12.92
N ARG A 175 -5.12 -5.67 12.14
CA ARG A 175 -5.62 -4.35 12.53
C ARG A 175 -7.07 -4.40 12.95
N GLU A 176 -7.41 -3.58 13.93
CA GLU A 176 -8.81 -3.31 14.25
C GLU A 176 -9.38 -2.37 13.18
N ILE A 177 -10.49 -2.77 12.58
CA ILE A 177 -11.24 -1.94 11.64
C ILE A 177 -12.05 -0.97 12.50
N PRO A 178 -11.84 0.36 12.37
CA PRO A 178 -12.66 1.31 13.08
C PRO A 178 -14.13 1.09 12.69
N PRO A 179 -15.06 1.08 13.67
CA PRO A 179 -16.46 0.89 13.38
C PRO A 179 -16.91 1.97 12.38
N THR A 180 -17.43 1.56 11.24
CA THR A 180 -18.02 2.48 10.26
C THR A 180 -19.17 3.20 10.96
N THR A 181 -18.94 4.45 11.36
CA THR A 181 -20.00 5.32 11.86
C THR A 181 -20.95 5.54 10.70
N SER A 182 -22.17 5.00 10.80
CA SER A 182 -23.19 5.26 9.80
C SER A 182 -23.54 6.75 9.86
N PRO A 183 -23.76 7.44 8.73
CA PRO A 183 -24.25 8.82 8.73
C PRO A 183 -25.55 9.00 9.53
N LEU A 184 -26.31 7.91 9.74
CA LEU A 184 -27.52 7.88 10.56
C LEU A 184 -27.24 7.95 12.07
N ASP A 185 -26.03 7.62 12.53
CA ASP A 185 -25.64 7.69 13.94
C ASP A 185 -25.34 9.13 14.40
N VAL A 186 -25.10 10.05 13.45
CA VAL A 186 -24.79 11.47 13.71
C VAL A 186 -26.06 12.27 14.05
N TRP A 187 -27.24 11.82 13.62
CA TRP A 187 -28.53 12.51 13.82
C TRP A 187 -29.32 11.98 15.04
N GLY A 188 -28.65 11.82 16.19
CA GLY A 188 -29.31 11.79 17.50
C GLY A 188 -30.21 10.59 17.83
N GLY A 189 -30.14 9.50 17.06
CA GLY A 189 -30.83 8.25 17.38
C GLY A 189 -30.09 7.45 18.43
N TYR A 190 -30.32 7.73 19.72
CA TYR A 190 -29.85 6.90 20.82
C TYR A 190 -30.37 5.46 20.67
N ARG A 191 -29.54 4.58 20.11
CA ARG A 191 -29.63 3.13 20.31
C ARG A 191 -28.41 2.68 21.08
N SER A 192 -28.42 2.95 22.38
CA SER A 192 -27.54 2.27 23.34
C SER A 192 -27.86 0.78 23.29
N GLY A 193 -26.82 -0.08 23.26
CA GLY A 193 -26.99 -1.45 23.79
C GLY A 193 -26.38 -2.60 22.99
N GLY A 194 -25.42 -2.37 22.10
CA GLY A 194 -24.63 -3.46 21.54
C GLY A 194 -23.16 -3.08 21.51
N ARG A 195 -22.33 -3.69 22.37
CA ARG A 195 -20.88 -3.76 22.12
C ARG A 195 -20.70 -4.55 20.82
N THR A 196 -20.70 -3.86 19.68
CA THR A 196 -20.30 -4.48 18.42
C THR A 196 -18.87 -4.95 18.62
N LYS A 197 -18.65 -6.27 18.53
CA LYS A 197 -17.31 -6.84 18.71
C LYS A 197 -16.37 -6.14 17.72
N PRO A 198 -15.16 -5.74 18.16
CA PRO A 198 -14.18 -5.16 17.26
C PRO A 198 -13.95 -6.12 16.09
N LYS A 199 -14.07 -5.60 14.88
CA LYS A 199 -13.75 -6.36 13.66
C LYS A 199 -12.26 -6.19 13.40
N TYR A 200 -11.61 -7.27 13.02
CA TYR A 200 -10.20 -7.25 12.67
C TYR A 200 -10.04 -7.57 11.18
N GLU A 201 -9.11 -6.88 10.50
CA GLU A 201 -8.62 -7.25 9.18
C GLU A 201 -7.14 -7.62 9.25
N ASP A 202 -6.78 -8.68 8.53
CA ASP A 202 -5.38 -8.99 8.31
C ASP A 202 -4.90 -8.14 7.11
N ALA A 203 -3.92 -7.29 7.35
CA ALA A 203 -3.33 -6.38 6.38
C ALA A 203 -1.88 -6.77 6.12
N THR A 204 -1.44 -6.61 4.86
CA THR A 204 -0.04 -6.83 4.47
C THR A 204 0.62 -5.47 4.21
N ILE A 205 1.77 -5.27 4.84
CA ILE A 205 2.63 -4.11 4.66
C ILE A 205 3.92 -4.59 4.01
N PHE A 206 4.43 -3.83 3.05
CA PHE A 206 5.78 -4.04 2.54
C PHE A 206 6.63 -2.82 2.86
N LEU A 207 7.80 -3.05 3.46
CA LEU A 207 8.83 -2.05 3.68
C LEU A 207 10.03 -2.40 2.81
N SER A 208 10.45 -1.51 1.92
CA SER A 208 11.64 -1.69 1.09
C SER A 208 12.70 -0.66 1.44
N PHE A 209 13.97 -1.06 1.35
CA PHE A 209 15.09 -0.31 1.90
C PHE A 209 16.10 0.01 0.80
N ASP A 210 16.85 1.10 0.98
CA ASP A 210 17.97 1.42 0.09
C ASP A 210 19.20 0.55 0.42
N SER A 211 19.30 0.03 1.66
CA SER A 211 20.40 -0.82 2.14
C SER A 211 19.89 -2.08 2.86
N PRO A 212 20.57 -3.25 2.71
CA PRO A 212 20.27 -4.44 3.51
C PRO A 212 20.55 -4.26 5.00
N GLU A 213 21.44 -3.34 5.38
CA GLU A 213 21.74 -3.03 6.79
C GLU A 213 20.55 -2.35 7.46
N ASP A 214 19.94 -1.38 6.78
CA ASP A 214 18.74 -0.69 7.24
C ASP A 214 17.57 -1.66 7.43
N ARG A 215 17.41 -2.58 6.47
CA ARG A 215 16.45 -3.68 6.59
C ARG A 215 16.73 -4.52 7.83
N ALA A 216 17.98 -4.90 8.07
CA ALA A 216 18.36 -5.73 9.21
C ALA A 216 18.07 -5.03 10.55
N ILE A 217 18.31 -3.71 10.65
CA ILE A 217 17.99 -2.92 11.84
C ILE A 217 16.48 -2.99 12.14
N VAL A 218 15.64 -2.71 11.13
CA VAL A 218 14.17 -2.75 11.31
C VAL A 218 13.68 -4.17 11.58
N PHE A 219 14.24 -5.17 10.92
CA PHE A 219 13.90 -6.58 11.17
C PHE A 219 14.23 -7.01 12.60
N ASP A 220 15.42 -6.66 13.08
CA ASP A 220 15.85 -6.98 14.44
C ASP A 220 14.95 -6.29 15.48
N ASP A 221 14.56 -5.03 15.25
CA ASP A 221 13.66 -4.28 16.15
C ASP A 221 12.26 -4.91 16.23
N LEU A 222 11.67 -5.24 15.07
CA LEU A 222 10.35 -5.85 14.98
C LEU A 222 10.32 -7.28 15.53
N THR A 223 11.38 -8.06 15.32
CA THR A 223 11.47 -9.45 15.81
C THR A 223 11.80 -9.52 17.30
N ALA A 224 12.50 -8.52 17.85
CA ALA A 224 12.73 -8.42 19.29
C ALA A 224 11.41 -8.50 20.07
N ASP A 225 10.34 -7.89 19.54
CA ASP A 225 9.03 -7.96 20.17
C ASP A 225 8.27 -9.27 19.97
N ALA A 226 8.41 -9.87 18.79
CA ALA A 226 7.75 -11.14 18.50
C ALA A 226 8.28 -12.27 19.41
N VAL A 227 9.55 -12.20 19.81
CA VAL A 227 10.17 -13.17 20.73
C VAL A 227 9.74 -12.93 22.18
N ALA A 228 9.64 -11.67 22.63
CA ALA A 228 9.22 -11.35 24.00
C ALA A 228 7.83 -11.92 24.34
N LEU A 229 6.87 -11.85 23.40
CA LEU A 229 5.53 -12.41 23.59
C LEU A 229 5.50 -13.93 23.71
N LYS A 230 6.42 -14.66 23.07
CA LYS A 230 6.49 -16.12 23.20
C LYS A 230 7.04 -16.56 24.56
N GLN A 231 7.81 -15.72 25.24
CA GLN A 231 8.40 -16.02 26.54
C GLN A 231 7.44 -15.74 27.70
N GLU A 232 6.51 -14.79 27.56
CA GLU A 232 5.48 -14.50 28.58
C GLU A 232 4.29 -15.49 28.56
N ALA A 233 4.18 -16.32 27.51
CA ALA A 233 3.11 -17.30 27.36
C ALA A 233 3.48 -18.71 27.87
N VAL A 234 4.62 -18.87 28.55
CA VAL A 234 5.13 -20.11 29.14
C VAL A 234 5.21 -19.94 30.66
#